data_AF-A0A1A7BZN3-F1
#
_entry.id   AF-A0A1A7BZN3-F1
#
_cell.length_a   1.000
_cell.length_b   1.000
_cell.length_c   1.000
_cell.angle_alpha   90.00
_cell.angle_beta   90.00
_cell.angle_gamma   90.00
#
_symmetry.space_group_name_H-M   'P 1'
#
loop_
_entity.id
_entity.type
_entity.pdbx_description
1 polymer ?
#
loop_
_entity_poly.entity_id
_entity_poly.type
_entity_poly.pdbx_seq_one_letter_code
_entity_poly.pdbx_strand_id
1 'polypeptide(L)'
;METSFLLAVGASFILAGFVKGVVGLGLPTVAMGLLSLVMPPVQAAALLIVPSMVTNVWQLATGPGLAALLRRLWPLLAWTMAGTVLGGALLPQDSGAWAVVALGVALMAYAVAGLCSWRLVVAPRHEPWLAPLIGASTGLVTAATGVFVIPAVPYLQGLGLQRDALVQALGLAFSASTVALAASLALQGNFHLGDAQASGIALLPALGGMLAGQWLRGRISAALFRKCFFIGLFALGLHSAIKPWLA
;
A
#
# COMPACT_ATOMS: atom_id res chain seq x y z
N MET A 1 -25.03 -11.02 -5.17
CA MET A 1 -23.75 -10.38 -5.58
C MET A 1 -23.46 -10.86 -6.98
N GLU A 2 -23.51 -9.97 -7.97
CA GLU A 2 -23.36 -10.36 -9.38
C GLU A 2 -21.97 -10.94 -9.65
N THR A 3 -21.89 -12.03 -10.43
CA THR A 3 -20.63 -12.70 -10.81
C THR A 3 -19.58 -11.72 -11.36
N SER A 4 -20.03 -10.67 -12.04
CA SER A 4 -19.22 -9.53 -12.53
C SER A 4 -18.38 -8.88 -11.44
N PHE A 5 -18.97 -8.64 -10.26
CA PHE A 5 -18.29 -8.01 -9.12
C PHE A 5 -17.17 -8.90 -8.56
N LEU A 6 -17.43 -10.20 -8.37
CA LEU A 6 -16.43 -11.16 -7.88
C LEU A 6 -15.25 -11.29 -8.86
N LEU A 7 -15.54 -11.30 -10.17
CA LEU A 7 -14.50 -11.30 -11.21
C LEU A 7 -13.66 -10.02 -11.18
N ALA A 8 -14.28 -8.85 -10.99
CA ALA A 8 -13.56 -7.59 -10.87
C ALA A 8 -12.63 -7.56 -9.65
N VAL A 9 -13.10 -8.06 -8.49
CA VAL A 9 -12.28 -8.20 -7.27
C VAL A 9 -11.11 -9.15 -7.51
N GLY A 10 -11.38 -10.35 -8.04
CA GLY A 10 -10.34 -11.34 -8.33
C GLY A 10 -9.29 -10.81 -9.30
N ALA A 11 -9.71 -10.18 -10.40
CA ALA A 11 -8.82 -9.56 -11.38
C ALA A 11 -7.97 -8.44 -10.78
N SER A 12 -8.57 -7.61 -9.91
CA SER A 12 -7.86 -6.54 -9.21
C SER A 12 -6.75 -7.09 -8.32
N PHE A 13 -7.02 -8.16 -7.56
CA PHE A 13 -6.01 -8.81 -6.73
C PHE A 13 -4.95 -9.56 -7.53
N ILE A 14 -5.31 -10.21 -8.65
CA ILE A 14 -4.32 -10.80 -9.58
C ILE A 14 -3.37 -9.73 -10.09
N LEU A 15 -3.90 -8.60 -10.59
CA LEU A 15 -3.09 -7.53 -11.15
C LEU A 15 -2.21 -6.86 -10.06
N ALA A 16 -2.78 -6.58 -8.90
CA ALA A 16 -2.05 -6.02 -7.76
C ALA A 16 -0.95 -6.96 -7.25
N GLY A 17 -1.27 -8.26 -7.15
CA GLY A 17 -0.32 -9.32 -6.84
C GLY A 17 0.81 -9.37 -7.87
N PHE A 18 0.48 -9.39 -9.15
CA PHE A 18 1.43 -9.39 -10.26
C PHE A 18 2.39 -8.20 -10.20
N VAL A 19 1.88 -6.99 -10.02
CA VAL A 19 2.71 -5.79 -9.84
C VAL A 19 3.63 -5.94 -8.63
N LYS A 20 3.12 -6.43 -7.50
CA LYS A 20 3.95 -6.70 -6.31
C LYS A 20 5.02 -7.77 -6.59
N GLY A 21 4.71 -8.82 -7.36
CA GLY A 21 5.66 -9.85 -7.75
C GLY A 21 6.82 -9.31 -8.60
N VAL A 22 6.50 -8.41 -9.54
CA VAL A 22 7.50 -7.78 -10.41
C VAL A 22 8.34 -6.73 -9.68
N VAL A 23 7.70 -5.79 -8.97
CA VAL A 23 8.37 -4.62 -8.39
C VAL A 23 8.87 -4.88 -6.96
N GLY A 24 8.18 -5.76 -6.23
CA GLY A 24 8.40 -6.01 -4.80
C GLY A 24 7.56 -5.12 -3.88
N LEU A 25 6.78 -4.18 -4.41
CA LEU A 25 5.90 -3.28 -3.67
C LEU A 25 4.62 -3.00 -4.47
N GLY A 26 3.61 -2.41 -3.84
CA GLY A 26 2.48 -1.80 -4.55
C GLY A 26 1.18 -2.60 -4.61
N LEU A 27 1.09 -3.81 -4.02
CA LEU A 27 -0.20 -4.52 -3.92
C LEU A 27 -1.27 -3.64 -3.27
N PRO A 28 -1.03 -3.01 -2.10
CA PRO A 28 -2.03 -2.14 -1.48
C PRO A 28 -2.47 -1.00 -2.40
N THR A 29 -1.50 -0.34 -3.02
CA THR A 29 -1.72 0.81 -3.89
C THR A 29 -2.53 0.48 -5.13
N VAL A 30 -2.19 -0.61 -5.83
CA VAL A 30 -2.89 -1.03 -7.04
C VAL A 30 -4.27 -1.56 -6.70
N ALA A 31 -4.39 -2.39 -5.67
CA ALA A 31 -5.68 -2.94 -5.27
C ALA A 31 -6.62 -1.84 -4.79
N MET A 32 -6.18 -0.90 -3.94
CA MET A 32 -7.01 0.23 -3.51
C MET A 32 -7.45 1.09 -4.70
N GLY A 33 -6.55 1.40 -5.62
CA GLY A 33 -6.87 2.15 -6.83
C GLY A 33 -7.96 1.48 -7.67
N LEU A 34 -7.82 0.18 -7.95
CA LEU A 34 -8.77 -0.58 -8.78
C LEU A 34 -10.09 -0.88 -8.07
N LEU A 35 -10.04 -1.33 -6.82
CA LEU A 35 -11.23 -1.70 -6.05
C LEU A 35 -12.09 -0.47 -5.75
N SER A 36 -11.48 0.70 -5.51
CA SER A 36 -12.24 1.95 -5.29
C SER A 36 -13.11 2.37 -6.49
N LEU A 37 -12.91 1.78 -7.67
CA LEU A 37 -13.75 2.02 -8.84
C LEU A 37 -15.11 1.34 -8.72
N VAL A 38 -15.16 0.20 -8.02
CA VAL A 38 -16.33 -0.70 -7.97
C VAL A 38 -16.91 -0.87 -6.56
N MET A 39 -16.21 -0.43 -5.52
CA MET A 39 -16.68 -0.46 -4.14
C MET A 39 -16.16 0.72 -3.31
N PRO A 40 -16.79 1.03 -2.16
CA PRO A 40 -16.29 2.04 -1.23
C PRO A 40 -14.85 1.75 -0.76
N PRO A 41 -14.00 2.78 -0.53
CA PRO A 41 -12.63 2.59 -0.06
C PRO A 41 -12.51 1.79 1.24
N VAL A 42 -13.45 1.96 2.17
CA VAL A 42 -13.48 1.21 3.44
C VAL A 42 -13.59 -0.30 3.19
N GLN A 43 -14.44 -0.73 2.25
CA GLN A 43 -14.60 -2.14 1.89
C GLN A 43 -13.35 -2.67 1.16
N ALA A 44 -12.79 -1.87 0.25
CA ALA A 44 -11.54 -2.22 -0.44
C ALA A 44 -10.38 -2.42 0.56
N ALA A 45 -10.28 -1.54 1.56
CA ALA A 45 -9.31 -1.62 2.64
C ALA A 45 -9.49 -2.89 3.48
N ALA A 46 -10.73 -3.25 3.82
CA ALA A 46 -11.03 -4.47 4.57
C ALA A 46 -10.62 -5.75 3.82
N LEU A 47 -10.92 -5.85 2.52
CA LEU A 47 -10.52 -6.99 1.67
C LEU A 47 -9.00 -7.12 1.53
N LEU A 48 -8.27 -6.03 1.69
CA LEU A 48 -6.83 -5.97 1.48
C LEU A 48 -6.01 -6.50 2.65
N ILE A 49 -6.57 -6.53 3.87
CA ILE A 49 -5.84 -6.83 5.10
C ILE A 49 -5.09 -8.15 5.03
N VAL A 50 -5.78 -9.26 4.74
CA VAL A 50 -5.16 -10.60 4.74
C VAL A 50 -4.16 -10.75 3.58
N PRO A 51 -4.48 -10.41 2.31
CA PRO A 51 -3.53 -10.46 1.20
C PRO A 51 -2.27 -9.62 1.44
N SER A 52 -2.44 -8.39 1.93
CA SER A 52 -1.31 -7.51 2.24
C SER A 52 -0.46 -8.10 3.36
N MET A 53 -1.08 -8.52 4.47
CA MET A 53 -0.36 -9.07 5.61
C MET A 53 0.48 -10.29 5.21
N VAL A 54 -0.14 -11.28 4.59
CA VAL A 54 0.54 -12.54 4.23
C VAL A 54 1.69 -12.28 3.26
N THR A 55 1.45 -11.48 2.21
CA THR A 55 2.48 -11.23 1.19
C THR A 55 3.62 -10.33 1.69
N ASN A 56 3.37 -9.44 2.65
CA ASN A 56 4.42 -8.64 3.29
C ASN A 56 5.20 -9.44 4.35
N VAL A 57 4.53 -10.31 5.12
CA VAL A 57 5.18 -11.23 6.06
C VAL A 57 6.07 -12.23 5.32
N TRP A 58 5.66 -12.68 4.14
CA TRP A 58 6.55 -13.45 3.27
C TRP A 58 7.85 -12.70 2.99
N GLN A 59 7.78 -11.42 2.60
CA GLN A 59 8.98 -10.60 2.33
C GLN A 59 9.82 -10.34 3.60
N LEU A 60 9.19 -10.30 4.78
CA LEU A 60 9.88 -10.20 6.06
C LEU A 60 10.75 -11.43 6.35
N ALA A 61 10.25 -12.61 6.02
CA ALA A 61 10.90 -13.90 6.29
C ALA A 61 12.16 -14.14 5.42
N THR A 62 12.33 -13.42 4.32
CA THR A 62 13.42 -13.66 3.35
C THR A 62 14.60 -12.70 3.45
N GLY A 63 14.69 -11.86 4.49
CA GLY A 63 15.73 -10.82 4.60
C GLY A 63 16.81 -11.09 5.67
N PRO A 64 17.94 -10.38 5.61
CA PRO A 64 19.18 -10.72 6.32
C PRO A 64 19.16 -10.45 7.84
N GLY A 65 18.21 -9.67 8.39
CA GLY A 65 18.19 -9.39 9.84
C GLY A 65 17.02 -8.53 10.33
N LEU A 66 15.91 -9.17 10.72
CA LEU A 66 14.68 -8.50 11.18
C LEU A 66 14.89 -7.66 12.44
N ALA A 67 15.60 -8.18 13.45
CA ALA A 67 15.75 -7.49 14.74
C ALA A 67 16.51 -6.16 14.61
N ALA A 68 17.53 -6.10 13.75
CA ALA A 68 18.28 -4.87 13.50
C ALA A 68 17.42 -3.83 12.77
N LEU A 69 16.65 -4.25 11.76
CA LEU A 69 15.70 -3.38 11.05
C LEU A 69 14.62 -2.86 11.99
N LEU A 70 14.05 -3.71 12.85
CA LEU A 70 13.03 -3.31 13.80
C LEU A 70 13.57 -2.25 14.78
N ARG A 71 14.78 -2.42 15.32
CA ARG A 71 15.41 -1.39 16.16
C ARG A 71 15.71 -0.09 15.44
N ARG A 72 16.03 -0.11 14.14
CA ARG A 72 16.28 1.13 13.38
C ARG A 72 14.98 1.83 12.98
N LEU A 73 13.97 1.06 12.61
CA LEU A 73 12.72 1.56 12.02
C LEU A 73 11.59 1.71 13.04
N TRP A 74 11.75 1.31 14.30
CA TRP A 74 10.68 1.40 15.30
C TRP A 74 9.99 2.77 15.38
N PRO A 75 10.67 3.94 15.24
CA PRO A 75 9.97 5.22 15.30
C PRO A 75 9.05 5.38 14.09
N LEU A 76 9.51 5.01 12.88
CA LEU A 76 8.69 5.02 11.67
C LEU A 76 7.45 4.15 11.85
N LEU A 77 7.63 2.92 12.35
CA LEU A 77 6.53 1.96 12.53
C LEU A 77 5.53 2.46 13.58
N ALA A 78 6.01 2.86 14.75
CA ALA A 78 5.17 3.33 15.85
C ALA A 78 4.33 4.56 15.45
N TRP A 79 4.97 5.54 14.80
CA TRP A 79 4.27 6.74 14.34
C TRP A 79 3.36 6.47 13.14
N THR A 80 3.67 5.49 12.29
CA THR A 80 2.72 5.02 11.26
C THR A 80 1.49 4.40 11.89
N MET A 81 1.66 3.53 12.89
CA MET A 81 0.53 2.90 13.57
C MET A 81 -0.33 3.94 14.30
N ALA A 82 0.31 4.85 15.05
CA ALA A 82 -0.38 5.94 15.74
C ALA A 82 -1.09 6.86 14.75
N GLY A 83 -0.42 7.28 13.67
CA GLY A 83 -1.01 8.13 12.63
C GLY A 83 -2.21 7.50 11.94
N THR A 84 -2.19 6.18 11.69
CA THR A 84 -3.33 5.48 11.07
C THR A 84 -4.52 5.34 12.02
N VAL A 85 -4.29 5.01 13.28
CA VAL A 85 -5.37 4.87 14.27
C VAL A 85 -5.97 6.23 14.60
N LEU A 86 -5.13 7.24 14.87
CA LEU A 86 -5.58 8.61 15.11
C LEU A 86 -6.25 9.20 13.87
N GLY A 87 -5.68 8.99 12.68
CA GLY A 87 -6.27 9.42 11.42
C GLY A 87 -7.65 8.83 11.21
N GLY A 88 -7.85 7.53 11.47
CA GLY A 88 -9.16 6.91 11.35
C GLY A 88 -10.19 7.43 12.36
N ALA A 89 -9.75 7.81 13.57
CA ALA A 89 -10.63 8.41 14.56
C ALA A 89 -10.99 9.88 14.27
N LEU A 90 -10.08 10.63 13.64
CA LEU A 90 -10.22 12.07 13.40
C LEU A 90 -10.82 12.41 12.03
N LEU A 91 -10.60 11.55 11.02
CA LEU A 91 -11.11 11.78 9.67
C LEU A 91 -12.61 11.45 9.60
N PRO A 92 -13.41 12.29 8.94
CA PRO A 92 -14.85 12.06 8.86
C PRO A 92 -15.17 10.85 7.98
N GLN A 93 -15.90 9.90 8.56
CA GLN A 93 -16.25 8.59 7.96
C GLN A 93 -17.20 8.71 6.77
N ASP A 94 -18.05 9.74 6.78
CA ASP A 94 -19.12 9.92 5.78
C ASP A 94 -18.60 10.56 4.47
N SER A 95 -17.30 10.80 4.37
CA SER A 95 -16.65 11.57 3.31
C SER A 95 -16.18 10.69 2.14
N GLY A 96 -16.97 9.71 1.72
CA GLY A 96 -16.55 8.72 0.70
C GLY A 96 -15.97 9.36 -0.56
N ALA A 97 -16.55 10.48 -1.03
CA ALA A 97 -16.03 11.26 -2.14
C ALA A 97 -14.62 11.83 -1.86
N TRP A 98 -14.41 12.43 -0.68
CA TRP A 98 -13.09 12.97 -0.29
C TRP A 98 -12.03 11.88 -0.15
N ALA A 99 -12.38 10.70 0.37
CA ALA A 99 -11.45 9.57 0.46
C ALA A 99 -10.98 9.11 -0.94
N VAL A 100 -11.90 9.08 -1.92
CA VAL A 100 -11.58 8.74 -3.31
C VAL A 100 -10.71 9.83 -3.97
N VAL A 101 -10.99 11.11 -3.72
CA VAL A 101 -10.12 12.21 -4.19
C VAL A 101 -8.73 12.14 -3.56
N ALA A 102 -8.65 11.96 -2.24
CA ALA A 102 -7.40 11.85 -1.51
C ALA A 102 -6.56 10.67 -1.99
N LEU A 103 -7.20 9.51 -2.23
CA LEU A 103 -6.58 8.36 -2.88
C LEU A 103 -6.03 8.75 -4.25
N GLY A 104 -6.84 9.39 -5.10
CA GLY A 104 -6.43 9.84 -6.42
C GLY A 104 -5.19 10.74 -6.39
N VAL A 105 -5.18 11.74 -5.52
CA VAL A 105 -4.05 12.65 -5.30
C VAL A 105 -2.82 11.90 -4.82
N ALA A 106 -2.95 10.97 -3.86
CA ALA A 106 -1.83 10.16 -3.37
C ALA A 106 -1.22 9.28 -4.47
N LEU A 107 -2.06 8.67 -5.32
CA LEU A 107 -1.63 7.88 -6.47
C LEU A 107 -0.89 8.73 -7.50
N MET A 108 -1.42 9.91 -7.84
CA MET A 108 -0.78 10.85 -8.76
C MET A 108 0.56 11.34 -8.22
N ALA A 109 0.63 11.71 -6.94
CA ALA A 109 1.87 12.14 -6.30
C ALA A 109 2.95 11.04 -6.35
N TYR A 110 2.56 9.79 -6.10
CA TYR A 110 3.49 8.66 -6.21
C TYR A 110 3.93 8.37 -7.63
N ALA A 111 3.00 8.45 -8.57
CA ALA A 111 3.31 8.30 -9.98
C ALA A 111 4.30 9.36 -10.48
N VAL A 112 4.08 10.63 -10.16
CA VAL A 112 4.97 11.73 -10.54
C VAL A 112 6.36 11.55 -9.93
N ALA A 113 6.44 11.29 -8.61
CA ALA A 113 7.72 11.04 -7.94
C ALA A 113 8.49 9.88 -8.59
N GLY A 114 7.78 8.81 -8.94
CA GLY A 114 8.33 7.62 -9.61
C GLY A 114 8.79 7.86 -11.04
N LEU A 115 8.03 8.62 -11.84
CA LEU A 115 8.36 8.97 -13.23
C LEU A 115 9.55 9.92 -13.32
N CYS A 116 9.59 10.93 -12.45
CA CYS A 116 10.74 11.83 -12.30
C CYS A 116 11.99 11.13 -11.74
N SER A 117 11.85 9.86 -11.31
CA SER A 117 12.92 9.08 -10.69
C SER A 117 13.56 9.82 -9.51
N TRP A 118 12.72 10.52 -8.74
CA TRP A 118 13.19 11.31 -7.60
C TRP A 118 13.83 10.39 -6.57
N ARG A 119 15.09 10.64 -6.23
CA ARG A 119 15.84 9.93 -5.20
C ARG A 119 16.00 10.84 -3.99
N LEU A 120 15.33 10.51 -2.90
CA LEU A 120 15.62 11.09 -1.61
C LEU A 120 16.91 10.45 -1.07
N VAL A 121 17.81 11.23 -0.49
CA VAL A 121 18.97 10.71 0.24
C VAL A 121 18.87 11.19 1.68
N VAL A 122 18.76 10.26 2.61
CA VAL A 122 18.58 10.55 4.04
C VAL A 122 19.90 10.30 4.76
N ALA A 123 20.51 11.38 5.27
CA ALA A 123 21.68 11.25 6.11
C ALA A 123 21.30 10.62 7.47
N PRO A 124 22.15 9.76 8.08
CA PRO A 124 21.84 9.08 9.35
C PRO A 124 21.43 10.03 10.49
N ARG A 125 22.02 11.24 10.52
CA ARG A 125 21.68 12.30 11.50
C ARG A 125 20.22 12.77 11.44
N HIS A 126 19.55 12.63 10.31
CA HIS A 126 18.16 13.07 10.13
C HIS A 126 17.15 11.95 10.41
N GLU A 127 17.56 10.68 10.47
CA GLU A 127 16.66 9.54 10.70
C GLU A 127 15.80 9.68 11.96
N PRO A 128 16.32 10.10 13.14
CA PRO A 128 15.51 10.17 14.36
C PRO A 128 14.35 11.17 14.29
N TRP A 129 14.48 12.21 13.45
CA TRP A 129 13.49 13.27 13.29
C TRP A 129 12.56 12.99 12.10
N LEU A 130 13.11 12.47 11.00
CA LEU A 130 12.33 12.13 9.82
C LEU A 130 11.49 10.88 10.03
N ALA A 131 11.96 9.87 10.75
CA ALA A 131 11.21 8.63 10.94
C ALA A 131 9.83 8.86 11.59
N PRO A 132 9.69 9.61 12.70
CA PRO A 132 8.39 9.98 13.26
C PRO A 132 7.50 10.76 12.29
N LEU A 133 8.05 11.79 11.64
CA LEU A 133 7.30 12.65 10.72
C LEU A 133 6.76 11.88 9.51
N ILE A 134 7.63 11.09 8.88
CA ILE A 134 7.30 10.23 7.74
C ILE A 134 6.32 9.14 8.20
N GLY A 135 6.50 8.59 9.39
CA GLY A 135 5.60 7.60 9.95
C GLY A 135 4.20 8.16 10.15
N ALA A 136 4.08 9.25 10.89
CA ALA A 136 2.80 9.91 11.16
C ALA A 136 2.06 10.32 9.88
N SER A 137 2.77 10.94 8.93
CA SER A 137 2.19 11.32 7.63
C SER A 137 1.79 10.10 6.79
N THR A 138 2.59 9.03 6.78
CA THR A 138 2.21 7.77 6.11
C THR A 138 0.97 7.18 6.75
N GLY A 139 0.87 7.23 8.08
CA GLY A 139 -0.29 6.75 8.82
C GLY A 139 -1.56 7.54 8.49
N LEU A 140 -1.47 8.88 8.44
CA LEU A 140 -2.61 9.73 8.05
C LEU A 140 -3.07 9.46 6.61
N VAL A 141 -2.13 9.33 5.67
CA VAL A 141 -2.43 8.94 4.27
C VAL A 141 -3.07 7.56 4.24
N THR A 142 -2.55 6.62 5.03
CA THR A 142 -3.09 5.26 5.14
C THR A 142 -4.52 5.26 5.66
N ALA A 143 -4.82 6.03 6.70
CA ALA A 143 -6.18 6.17 7.22
C ALA A 143 -7.14 6.78 6.19
N ALA A 144 -6.70 7.82 5.48
CA ALA A 144 -7.54 8.52 4.50
C ALA A 144 -7.79 7.72 3.21
N THR A 145 -6.83 6.89 2.79
CA THR A 145 -6.79 6.34 1.42
C THR A 145 -6.55 4.84 1.32
N GLY A 146 -6.08 4.19 2.38
CA GLY A 146 -5.58 2.81 2.37
C GLY A 146 -4.25 2.61 1.62
N VAL A 147 -3.56 3.69 1.21
CA VAL A 147 -2.25 3.62 0.53
C VAL A 147 -1.10 3.74 1.53
N PHE A 148 -0.18 2.77 1.51
CA PHE A 148 0.94 2.71 2.47
C PHE A 148 2.24 3.32 1.95
N VAL A 149 2.22 3.81 0.71
CA VAL A 149 3.45 4.00 -0.07
C VAL A 149 4.09 5.37 0.13
N ILE A 150 3.29 6.42 0.28
CA ILE A 150 3.80 7.78 0.49
C ILE A 150 3.55 8.23 1.92
N PRO A 151 4.51 8.89 2.57
CA PRO A 151 5.91 9.11 2.15
C PRO A 151 6.92 7.99 2.54
N ALA A 152 6.46 6.89 3.15
CA ALA A 152 7.36 5.84 3.66
C ALA A 152 8.30 5.21 2.61
N VAL A 153 7.85 4.95 1.38
CA VAL A 153 8.69 4.27 0.37
C VAL A 153 9.86 5.14 -0.09
N PRO A 154 9.67 6.41 -0.50
CA PRO A 154 10.79 7.31 -0.78
C PRO A 154 11.77 7.44 0.40
N TYR A 155 11.26 7.50 1.63
CA TYR A 155 12.09 7.54 2.83
C TYR A 155 12.96 6.28 2.97
N LEU A 156 12.35 5.09 2.93
CA LEU A 156 13.07 3.82 3.05
C LEU A 156 14.08 3.61 1.91
N GLN A 157 13.75 4.03 0.69
CA GLN A 157 14.68 4.02 -0.45
C GLN A 157 15.85 4.99 -0.24
N GLY A 158 15.63 6.09 0.48
CA GLY A 158 16.65 7.08 0.80
C GLY A 158 17.58 6.72 1.96
N LEU A 159 17.29 5.65 2.71
CA LEU A 159 18.14 5.16 3.81
C LEU A 159 19.40 4.42 3.36
N GLY A 160 19.59 4.24 2.05
CA GLY A 160 20.76 3.55 1.49
C GLY A 160 20.83 2.06 1.84
N LEU A 161 19.68 1.43 2.12
CA LEU A 161 19.61 0.00 2.41
C LEU A 161 20.01 -0.83 1.18
N GLN A 162 20.75 -1.92 1.42
CA GLN A 162 20.96 -2.93 0.37
C GLN A 162 19.63 -3.53 -0.08
N ARG A 163 19.59 -4.08 -1.29
CA ARG A 163 18.36 -4.56 -1.95
C ARG A 163 17.50 -5.46 -1.06
N ASP A 164 18.08 -6.46 -0.42
CA ASP A 164 17.32 -7.42 0.40
C ASP A 164 16.84 -6.80 1.72
N ALA A 165 17.67 -5.96 2.34
CA ALA A 165 17.29 -5.19 3.52
C ALA A 165 16.18 -4.16 3.21
N LEU A 166 16.19 -3.56 2.02
CA LEU A 166 15.13 -2.65 1.57
C LEU A 166 13.81 -3.40 1.37
N VAL A 167 13.84 -4.57 0.71
CA VAL A 167 12.64 -5.40 0.55
C VAL A 167 12.10 -5.83 1.92
N GLN A 168 12.96 -6.24 2.85
CA GLN A 168 12.57 -6.58 4.22
C GLN A 168 12.00 -5.36 4.97
N ALA A 169 12.61 -4.18 4.84
CA ALA A 169 12.12 -2.94 5.45
C ALA A 169 10.75 -2.50 4.91
N LEU A 170 10.53 -2.63 3.60
CA LEU A 170 9.24 -2.38 2.97
C LEU A 170 8.18 -3.36 3.47
N GLY A 171 8.52 -4.65 3.55
CA GLY A 171 7.66 -5.66 4.15
C GLY A 171 7.28 -5.31 5.58
N LEU A 172 8.24 -4.86 6.40
CA LEU A 172 8.00 -4.44 7.78
C LEU A 172 7.05 -3.25 7.88
N ALA A 173 7.31 -2.19 7.13
CA ALA A 173 6.52 -0.97 7.16
C ALA A 173 5.09 -1.21 6.65
N PHE A 174 4.91 -2.00 5.58
CA PHE A 174 3.59 -2.31 5.06
C PHE A 174 2.83 -3.29 5.95
N SER A 175 3.50 -4.25 6.60
CA SER A 175 2.87 -5.09 7.62
C SER A 175 2.37 -4.25 8.79
N ALA A 176 3.19 -3.34 9.33
CA ALA A 176 2.77 -2.43 10.39
C ALA A 176 1.60 -1.53 9.97
N SER A 177 1.64 -1.00 8.75
CA SER A 177 0.53 -0.21 8.17
C SER A 177 -0.75 -1.05 8.04
N THR A 178 -0.63 -2.32 7.64
CA THR A 178 -1.76 -3.24 7.51
C THR A 178 -2.36 -3.57 8.87
N VAL A 179 -1.54 -3.84 9.91
CA VAL A 179 -2.02 -4.02 11.29
C VAL A 179 -2.76 -2.76 11.76
N ALA A 180 -2.18 -1.59 11.54
CA ALA A 180 -2.76 -0.33 11.98
C ALA A 180 -4.09 -0.04 11.27
N LEU A 181 -4.17 -0.30 9.97
CA LEU A 181 -5.40 -0.16 9.19
C LEU A 181 -6.48 -1.12 9.69
N ALA A 182 -6.14 -2.40 9.92
CA ALA A 182 -7.06 -3.38 10.47
C ALA A 182 -7.58 -2.98 11.86
N ALA A 183 -6.70 -2.51 12.74
CA ALA A 183 -7.07 -2.01 14.05
C ALA A 183 -7.98 -0.77 13.94
N SER A 184 -7.64 0.17 13.06
CA SER A 184 -8.41 1.39 12.82
C SER A 184 -9.83 1.06 12.34
N LEU A 185 -9.97 0.17 11.35
CA LEU A 185 -11.27 -0.28 10.85
C LEU A 185 -12.07 -1.04 11.91
N ALA A 186 -11.44 -1.91 12.69
CA ALA A 186 -12.10 -2.65 13.77
C ALA A 186 -12.62 -1.70 14.87
N LEU A 187 -11.83 -0.70 15.26
CA LEU A 187 -12.23 0.31 16.25
C LEU A 187 -13.41 1.17 15.78
N GLN A 188 -13.53 1.38 14.47
CA GLN A 188 -14.65 2.10 13.85
C GLN A 188 -15.88 1.22 13.60
N GLY A 189 -15.80 -0.09 13.88
CA GLY A 189 -16.88 -1.03 13.58
C GLY A 189 -17.00 -1.39 12.10
N ASN A 190 -15.97 -1.12 11.29
CA ASN A 190 -15.93 -1.32 9.83
C ASN A 190 -15.18 -2.59 9.40
N PHE A 191 -14.81 -3.46 10.34
CA PHE A 191 -14.13 -4.73 10.06
C PHE A 191 -14.73 -5.87 10.88
N HIS A 192 -15.49 -6.74 10.21
CA HIS A 192 -16.17 -7.88 10.81
C HIS A 192 -15.55 -9.21 10.37
N LEU A 193 -15.98 -10.30 11.00
CA LEU A 193 -15.53 -11.65 10.66
C LEU A 193 -15.80 -12.02 9.19
N GLY A 194 -16.92 -11.54 8.62
CA GLY A 194 -17.24 -11.75 7.20
C GLY A 194 -16.22 -11.09 6.26
N ASP A 195 -15.73 -9.89 6.61
CA ASP A 195 -14.70 -9.19 5.84
C ASP A 195 -13.37 -9.94 5.89
N ALA A 196 -13.03 -10.50 7.05
CA ALA A 196 -11.83 -11.33 7.20
C ALA A 196 -11.88 -12.59 6.32
N GLN A 197 -13.05 -13.25 6.22
CA GLN A 197 -13.24 -14.40 5.32
C GLN A 197 -13.12 -14.00 3.85
N ALA A 198 -13.79 -12.92 3.44
CA ALA A 198 -13.71 -12.42 2.07
C ALA A 198 -12.27 -11.98 1.70
N SER A 199 -11.56 -11.33 2.63
CA SER A 199 -10.14 -11.00 2.50
C SER A 199 -9.27 -12.26 2.38
N GLY A 200 -9.59 -13.31 3.14
CA GLY A 200 -8.95 -14.62 3.02
C GLY A 200 -9.14 -15.27 1.64
N ILE A 201 -10.33 -15.16 1.05
CA ILE A 201 -10.59 -15.65 -0.32
C ILE A 201 -9.78 -14.83 -1.34
N ALA A 202 -9.70 -13.52 -1.16
CA ALA A 202 -8.93 -12.62 -2.02
C ALA A 202 -7.40 -12.87 -1.98
N LEU A 203 -6.91 -13.58 -0.96
CA LEU A 203 -5.50 -13.97 -0.88
C LEU A 203 -5.09 -14.88 -2.04
N LEU A 204 -5.97 -15.82 -2.44
CA LEU A 204 -5.66 -16.77 -3.52
C LEU A 204 -5.33 -16.09 -4.86
N PRO A 205 -6.19 -15.21 -5.41
CA PRO A 205 -5.85 -14.46 -6.63
C PRO A 205 -4.62 -13.57 -6.44
N ALA A 206 -4.45 -12.95 -5.27
CA ALA A 206 -3.29 -12.11 -4.98
C ALA A 206 -1.96 -12.89 -5.02
N LEU A 207 -1.92 -14.09 -4.41
CA LEU A 207 -0.76 -14.97 -4.45
C LEU A 207 -0.49 -15.49 -5.86
N GLY A 208 -1.53 -15.91 -6.59
CA GLY A 208 -1.40 -16.34 -7.99
C GLY A 208 -0.78 -15.25 -8.86
N GLY A 209 -1.28 -14.01 -8.73
CA GLY A 209 -0.68 -12.84 -9.38
C GLY A 209 0.78 -12.63 -8.98
N MET A 210 1.07 -12.64 -7.68
CA MET A 210 2.43 -12.41 -7.15
C MET A 210 3.44 -13.42 -7.66
N LEU A 211 3.11 -14.71 -7.66
CA LEU A 211 3.98 -15.77 -8.18
C LEU A 211 4.22 -15.60 -9.69
N ALA A 212 3.19 -15.29 -10.47
CA ALA A 212 3.32 -15.01 -11.90
C ALA A 212 4.21 -13.78 -12.16
N GLY A 213 4.05 -12.72 -11.37
CA GLY A 213 4.87 -11.51 -11.45
C GLY A 213 6.34 -11.78 -11.11
N GLN A 214 6.61 -12.56 -10.07
CA GLN A 214 7.97 -12.97 -9.71
C GLN A 214 8.64 -13.78 -10.81
N TRP A 215 7.91 -14.74 -11.39
CA TRP A 215 8.40 -15.54 -12.51
C TRP A 215 8.74 -14.68 -13.73
N LEU A 216 7.89 -13.69 -14.05
CA LEU A 216 8.09 -12.82 -15.21
C LEU A 216 9.17 -11.75 -14.98
N ARG A 217 9.44 -11.37 -13.72
CA ARG A 217 10.41 -10.31 -13.35
C ARG A 217 11.77 -10.45 -14.03
N GLY A 218 12.26 -11.68 -14.20
CA GLY A 218 13.55 -11.96 -14.86
C GLY A 218 13.52 -11.88 -16.40
N ARG A 219 12.33 -11.75 -17.00
CA ARG A 219 12.09 -11.84 -18.45
C ARG A 219 11.66 -10.51 -19.08
N ILE A 220 11.50 -9.46 -18.28
CA ILE A 220 10.99 -8.14 -18.72
C ILE A 220 11.96 -7.02 -18.37
N SER A 221 11.95 -5.97 -19.19
CA SER A 221 12.70 -4.75 -18.89
C SER A 221 12.12 -4.07 -17.65
N ALA A 222 12.88 -4.07 -16.54
CA ALA A 222 12.49 -3.42 -15.30
C ALA A 222 12.22 -1.91 -15.48
N ALA A 223 12.94 -1.25 -16.39
CA ALA A 223 12.75 0.16 -16.69
C ALA A 223 11.41 0.43 -17.40
N LEU A 224 11.08 -0.39 -18.41
CA LEU A 224 9.80 -0.27 -19.13
C LEU A 224 8.63 -0.57 -18.20
N PHE A 225 8.71 -1.67 -17.44
CA PHE A 225 7.68 -2.04 -16.48
C PHE A 225 7.42 -0.92 -15.48
N ARG A 226 8.49 -0.35 -14.90
CA ARG A 226 8.38 0.75 -13.94
C ARG A 226 7.70 1.98 -14.55
N LYS A 227 8.04 2.34 -15.79
CA LYS A 227 7.39 3.45 -16.51
C LYS A 227 5.90 3.17 -16.73
N CYS A 228 5.54 2.02 -17.27
CA CYS A 228 4.14 1.64 -17.51
C CYS A 228 3.34 1.60 -16.20
N PHE A 229 3.93 1.05 -15.13
CA PHE A 229 3.31 1.01 -13.81
C PHE A 229 2.95 2.42 -13.32
N PHE A 230 3.90 3.36 -13.33
CA PHE A 230 3.62 4.71 -12.86
C PHE A 230 2.68 5.49 -13.78
N ILE A 231 2.73 5.29 -15.10
CA ILE A 231 1.76 5.89 -16.03
C ILE A 231 0.34 5.38 -15.72
N GLY A 232 0.18 4.05 -15.57
CA GLY A 232 -1.11 3.47 -15.19
C GLY A 232 -1.59 3.96 -13.83
N LEU A 233 -0.68 4.12 -12.87
CA LEU A 233 -1.00 4.64 -11.56
C LEU A 233 -1.45 6.11 -11.59
N PHE A 234 -0.80 6.93 -12.43
CA PHE A 234 -1.21 8.31 -12.65
C PHE A 234 -2.60 8.38 -13.28
N ALA A 235 -2.87 7.55 -14.28
CA ALA A 235 -4.18 7.49 -14.94
C ALA A 235 -5.29 7.05 -13.96
N LEU A 236 -5.04 6.03 -13.13
CA LEU A 236 -5.95 5.63 -12.07
C LEU A 236 -6.18 6.76 -11.07
N GLY A 237 -5.11 7.42 -10.62
CA GLY A 237 -5.20 8.52 -9.68
C GLY A 237 -6.00 9.71 -10.22
N LEU A 238 -5.75 10.08 -11.48
CA LEU A 238 -6.47 11.14 -12.17
C LEU A 238 -7.97 10.82 -12.30
N HIS A 239 -8.29 9.58 -12.68
CA HIS A 239 -9.68 9.13 -12.74
C HIS A 239 -10.37 9.21 -11.37
N SER A 240 -9.74 8.69 -10.31
CA SER A 240 -10.29 8.76 -8.95
C SER A 240 -10.47 10.20 -8.46
N ALA A 241 -9.54 11.11 -8.78
CA ALA A 241 -9.65 12.51 -8.37
C ALA A 241 -10.79 13.27 -9.06
N ILE A 242 -11.09 12.93 -10.32
CA ILE A 242 -12.10 13.61 -11.14
C ILE A 242 -13.50 12.99 -10.95
N LYS A 243 -13.60 11.67 -10.70
CA LYS A 243 -14.88 10.92 -10.63
C LYS A 243 -15.96 11.60 -9.77
N PRO A 244 -15.67 12.13 -8.56
CA PRO A 244 -16.70 12.76 -7.72
C PRO A 244 -17.28 14.07 -8.29
N TRP A 245 -16.64 14.67 -9.29
CA TRP A 245 -17.08 15.90 -9.95
C TRP A 245 -17.86 15.63 -11.24
N LEU A 246 -17.90 14.38 -11.70
CA LEU A 246 -18.60 13.95 -12.92
C LEU A 246 -19.91 13.21 -12.64
N ALA A 247 -20.19 12.89 -11.37
CA ALA A 247 -21.38 12.18 -10.90
C ALA A 247 -22.36 13.16 -10.24
#